data_AF-A0A925ZXB8-F1
#
_entry.id   AF-A0A925ZXB8-F1
#
_cell.length_a   1.000
_cell.length_b   1.000
_cell.length_c   1.000
_cell.angle_alpha   90.00
_cell.angle_beta   90.00
_cell.angle_gamma   90.00
#
_symmetry.space_group_name_H-M   'P 1'
#
loop_
_entity.id
_entity.type
_entity.pdbx_description
1 polymer ?
#
loop_
_entity_poly.entity_id
_entity_poly.type
_entity_poly.pdbx_seq_one_letter_code
_entity_poly.pdbx_strand_id
1 'polypeptide(L)'
;LLDNKGLIKKESLLSSATGDFILFKATLRKNPAIDTLESYLSLFKLASIFTENNKPGKQQKGEGLNNERVLKQFEILVAQLKLEGSLDLVGESIGDEIFKVVLTIDRDYLNDPSLSDIADGEFFVLGKTIKNISSQNEAINLLRKTSLSNVSQTMLDSIFSGFQNLAQHGLKDVEITTSITGPALQVIPIAIYA
;
A
#
# COMPACT_ATOMS: atom_id res chain seq x y z
N LEU A 1 -22.45 20.68 12.36
CA LEU A 1 -22.31 20.96 13.82
C LEU A 1 -20.84 21.10 14.25
N LEU A 2 -19.93 20.24 13.79
CA LEU A 2 -18.48 20.37 14.06
C LEU A 2 -17.83 21.52 13.27
N ASP A 3 -18.15 21.67 11.99
CA ASP A 3 -17.60 22.74 11.13
C ASP A 3 -18.01 24.14 11.64
N ASN A 4 -19.29 24.33 11.97
CA ASN A 4 -19.81 25.60 12.52
C ASN A 4 -19.20 25.98 13.89
N LYS A 5 -18.53 25.05 14.58
CA LYS A 5 -17.83 25.30 15.84
C LYS A 5 -16.32 25.50 15.66
N GLY A 6 -15.82 25.48 14.42
CA GLY A 6 -14.39 25.60 14.13
C GLY A 6 -13.55 24.42 14.61
N LEU A 7 -14.17 23.25 14.83
CA LEU A 7 -13.49 22.07 15.37
C LEU A 7 -12.82 21.21 14.29
N ILE A 8 -13.02 21.54 13.02
CA ILE A 8 -12.39 20.86 11.87
C ILE A 8 -11.33 21.79 11.31
N LYS A 9 -10.06 21.37 11.37
CA LYS A 9 -8.95 22.10 10.76
C LYS A 9 -8.93 21.86 9.25
N LYS A 10 -8.76 22.94 8.48
CA LYS A 10 -8.67 22.93 7.01
C LYS A 10 -7.34 23.52 6.49
N GLU A 11 -6.58 24.14 7.38
CA GLU A 11 -5.33 24.84 7.10
C GLU A 11 -4.29 24.46 8.14
N SER A 12 -3.00 24.66 7.82
CA SER A 12 -1.87 24.33 8.70
C SER A 12 -1.95 22.88 9.23
N LEU A 13 -2.31 21.96 8.34
CA LEU A 13 -2.62 20.57 8.66
C LEU A 13 -1.40 19.81 9.19
N LEU A 14 -0.18 20.17 8.77
CA LEU A 14 1.06 19.63 9.34
C LEU A 14 1.34 20.10 10.77
N SER A 15 0.55 21.02 11.32
CA SER A 15 0.57 21.36 12.75
C SER A 15 -0.47 20.59 13.57
N SER A 16 -1.21 19.67 12.95
CA SER A 16 -2.26 18.91 13.64
C SER A 16 -1.67 18.00 14.71
N ALA A 17 -2.28 18.05 15.88
CA ALA A 17 -2.00 17.16 16.99
C ALA A 17 -2.80 15.86 16.86
N THR A 18 -2.37 14.81 17.56
CA THR A 18 -3.17 13.61 17.73
C THR A 18 -4.53 13.96 18.31
N GLY A 19 -5.58 13.54 17.63
CA GLY A 19 -6.97 13.74 18.03
C GLY A 19 -7.71 14.86 17.28
N ASP A 20 -6.99 15.72 16.56
CA ASP A 20 -7.61 16.79 15.77
C ASP A 20 -8.47 16.21 14.65
N PHE A 21 -9.62 16.84 14.40
CA PHE A 21 -10.41 16.59 13.19
C PHE A 21 -9.87 17.46 12.07
N ILE A 22 -9.59 16.85 10.92
CA ILE A 22 -9.04 17.53 9.76
C ILE A 22 -9.89 17.24 8.52
N LEU A 23 -9.99 18.23 7.63
CA LEU A 23 -10.58 18.09 6.30
C LEU A 23 -9.57 18.58 5.27
N PHE A 24 -9.23 17.71 4.33
CA PHE A 24 -8.26 18.01 3.26
C PHE A 24 -8.63 17.29 1.98
N LYS A 25 -8.06 17.74 0.87
CA LYS A 25 -8.18 17.07 -0.43
C LYS A 25 -6.91 16.26 -0.68
N ALA A 26 -7.01 15.06 -1.24
CA ALA A 26 -5.86 14.23 -1.57
C ALA A 26 -6.13 13.32 -2.78
N THR A 27 -5.08 12.98 -3.53
CA THR A 27 -5.09 11.81 -4.39
C THR A 27 -4.89 10.58 -3.52
N LEU A 28 -5.70 9.54 -3.72
CA LEU A 28 -5.62 8.32 -2.91
C LEU A 28 -5.26 7.10 -3.77
N ARG A 29 -4.43 6.22 -3.21
CA ARG A 29 -4.13 4.92 -3.79
C ARG A 29 -4.01 3.86 -2.70
N LYS A 30 -4.11 2.59 -3.09
CA LYS A 30 -3.88 1.47 -2.18
C LYS A 30 -2.46 1.51 -1.63
N ASN A 31 -2.25 0.85 -0.48
CA ASN A 31 -0.93 0.62 0.08
C ASN A 31 0.05 0.14 -1.02
N PRO A 32 1.07 0.93 -1.37
CA PRO A 32 1.93 0.64 -2.51
C PRO A 32 2.79 -0.61 -2.34
N ALA A 33 3.09 -1.03 -1.10
CA ALA A 33 3.76 -2.30 -0.88
C ALA A 33 2.89 -3.47 -1.36
N ILE A 34 1.60 -3.44 -1.01
CA ILE A 34 0.64 -4.49 -1.35
C ILE A 34 0.35 -4.45 -2.85
N ASP A 35 0.07 -3.27 -3.39
CA ASP A 35 -0.29 -3.08 -4.80
C ASP A 35 0.82 -3.52 -5.77
N THR A 36 2.08 -3.17 -5.46
CA THR A 36 3.25 -3.62 -6.24
C THR A 36 3.41 -5.13 -6.20
N LEU A 37 3.26 -5.76 -5.03
CA LEU A 37 3.38 -7.21 -4.90
C LEU A 37 2.24 -7.97 -5.58
N GLU A 38 1.01 -7.45 -5.55
CA GLU A 38 -0.12 -7.98 -6.32
C GLU A 38 0.12 -7.90 -7.83
N SER A 39 0.67 -6.78 -8.30
CA SER A 39 1.04 -6.57 -9.70
C SER A 39 2.10 -7.57 -10.15
N TYR A 40 3.16 -7.76 -9.36
CA TYR A 40 4.17 -8.79 -9.63
C TYR A 40 3.57 -10.20 -9.66
N LEU A 41 2.68 -10.54 -8.72
CA LEU A 41 2.05 -11.85 -8.68
C LEU A 41 1.23 -12.11 -9.95
N SER A 42 0.50 -11.11 -10.40
CA SER A 42 -0.31 -11.19 -11.62
C SER A 42 0.58 -11.39 -12.85
N LEU A 43 1.68 -10.65 -12.96
CA LEU A 43 2.64 -10.77 -14.06
C LEU A 43 3.34 -12.15 -14.05
N PHE A 44 3.68 -12.67 -12.87
CA PHE A 44 4.31 -13.98 -12.73
C PHE A 44 3.37 -15.12 -13.16
N LYS A 45 2.08 -15.03 -12.82
CA LYS A 45 1.05 -15.96 -13.29
C LYS A 45 0.94 -15.94 -14.82
N LEU A 46 0.90 -14.75 -15.42
CA LEU A 46 0.85 -14.60 -16.87
C LEU A 46 2.09 -15.23 -17.54
N ALA A 47 3.30 -14.90 -17.06
CA ALA A 47 4.53 -15.47 -17.59
C ALA A 47 4.58 -17.00 -17.49
N SER A 48 4.06 -17.56 -16.39
CA SER A 48 3.97 -19.02 -16.19
C SER A 48 3.07 -19.68 -17.25
N ILE A 49 1.93 -19.08 -17.58
CA ILE A 49 1.01 -19.56 -18.63
C ILE A 49 1.69 -19.54 -20.02
N PHE A 50 2.40 -18.46 -20.37
CA PHE A 50 3.07 -18.34 -21.66
C PHE A 50 4.30 -19.26 -21.81
N THR A 51 4.94 -19.65 -20.70
CA THR A 51 6.07 -20.60 -20.71
C THR A 51 5.61 -22.05 -20.75
N GLU A 52 4.43 -22.38 -20.21
CA GLU A 52 3.81 -23.70 -20.37
C GLU A 52 3.35 -23.98 -21.81
N ASN A 53 2.77 -22.97 -22.48
CA ASN A 53 2.21 -23.14 -23.83
C ASN A 53 3.26 -23.24 -24.96
N ASN A 54 4.55 -22.97 -24.69
CA ASN A 54 5.61 -22.86 -25.71
C ASN A 54 6.66 -24.00 -25.72
N LYS A 55 6.43 -25.14 -25.05
CA LYS A 55 7.42 -26.24 -25.01
C LYS A 55 6.99 -27.49 -25.79
N PRO A 56 7.40 -27.66 -27.06
CA PRO A 56 7.46 -28.96 -27.69
C PRO A 56 8.72 -29.71 -27.19
N GLY A 57 8.54 -30.75 -26.37
CA GLY A 57 9.52 -31.83 -26.20
C GLY A 57 10.72 -31.57 -25.27
N LYS A 58 10.76 -32.33 -24.16
CA LYS A 58 11.96 -32.81 -23.44
C LYS A 58 13.11 -31.80 -23.21
N GLN A 59 13.01 -30.98 -22.16
CA GLN A 59 14.05 -30.72 -21.14
C GLN A 59 13.58 -29.54 -20.28
N GLN A 60 13.35 -29.79 -18.98
CA GLN A 60 13.25 -28.84 -17.85
C GLN A 60 12.29 -29.41 -16.77
N LYS A 61 12.56 -30.60 -16.24
CA LYS A 61 11.84 -31.09 -15.04
C LYS A 61 12.34 -30.43 -13.74
N GLY A 62 13.53 -29.81 -13.75
CA GLY A 62 14.13 -29.16 -12.57
C GLY A 62 13.72 -27.70 -12.35
N GLU A 63 13.60 -26.89 -13.42
CA GLU A 63 13.28 -25.46 -13.31
C GLU A 63 11.77 -25.19 -13.15
N GLY A 64 10.90 -25.98 -13.80
CA GLY A 64 9.45 -25.83 -13.69
C GLY A 64 8.88 -26.11 -12.29
N LEU A 65 9.40 -27.13 -11.59
CA LEU A 65 8.98 -27.48 -10.22
C LEU A 65 9.43 -26.44 -9.18
N ASN A 66 10.56 -25.76 -9.44
CA ASN A 66 11.02 -24.67 -8.58
C ASN A 66 10.15 -23.42 -8.78
N ASN A 67 9.76 -23.11 -10.03
CA ASN A 67 8.88 -21.97 -10.33
C ASN A 67 7.48 -22.10 -9.72
N GLU A 68 6.83 -23.27 -9.77
CA GLU A 68 5.53 -23.47 -9.11
C GLU A 68 5.61 -23.30 -7.59
N ARG A 69 6.67 -23.82 -6.95
CA ARG A 69 6.87 -23.66 -5.50
C ARG A 69 7.09 -22.21 -5.11
N VAL A 70 7.90 -21.48 -5.88
CA VAL A 70 8.13 -20.04 -5.68
C VAL A 70 6.84 -19.25 -5.89
N LEU A 71 6.06 -19.55 -6.93
CA LEU A 71 4.76 -18.91 -7.16
C LEU A 71 3.81 -19.15 -5.99
N LYS A 72 3.69 -20.39 -5.50
CA LYS A 72 2.83 -20.72 -4.36
C LYS A 72 3.28 -20.00 -3.07
N GLN A 73 4.59 -19.92 -2.82
CA GLN A 73 5.12 -19.15 -1.69
C GLN A 73 4.79 -17.66 -1.82
N PHE A 74 4.83 -17.14 -3.05
CA PHE A 74 4.51 -15.75 -3.33
C PHE A 74 3.02 -15.44 -3.16
N GLU A 75 2.13 -16.33 -3.61
CA GLU A 75 0.69 -16.24 -3.36
C GLU A 75 0.38 -16.18 -1.86
N ILE A 76 1.02 -17.05 -1.08
CA ILE A 76 0.86 -17.07 0.39
C ILE A 76 1.35 -15.74 0.98
N LEU A 77 2.50 -15.22 0.56
CA LEU A 77 3.03 -13.95 1.04
C LEU A 77 2.07 -12.79 0.75
N VAL A 78 1.59 -12.68 -0.49
CA VAL A 78 0.62 -11.64 -0.89
C VAL A 78 -0.67 -11.79 -0.11
N ALA A 79 -1.17 -13.00 0.12
CA ALA A 79 -2.35 -13.24 0.94
C ALA A 79 -2.13 -12.79 2.41
N GLN A 80 -0.97 -13.07 2.97
CA GLN A 80 -0.58 -12.66 4.33
C GLN A 80 -0.48 -11.15 4.51
N LEU A 81 -0.14 -10.42 3.45
CA LEU A 81 -0.14 -8.96 3.42
C LEU A 81 -1.55 -8.34 3.42
N LYS A 82 -2.55 -9.07 2.92
CA LYS A 82 -3.94 -8.60 2.80
C LYS A 82 -4.77 -8.81 4.09
N LEU A 83 -4.16 -8.74 5.28
CA LEU A 83 -4.80 -9.09 6.56
C LEU A 83 -6.27 -8.65 6.65
N GLU A 84 -7.12 -9.58 7.12
CA GLU A 84 -8.55 -9.39 7.25
C GLU A 84 -8.84 -8.40 8.39
N GLY A 85 -9.46 -7.26 8.06
CA GLY A 85 -9.98 -6.29 9.03
C GLY A 85 -9.66 -4.83 8.73
N SER A 86 -8.46 -4.50 8.23
CA SER A 86 -8.14 -3.10 7.88
C SER A 86 -7.21 -2.97 6.68
N LEU A 87 -7.33 -1.88 5.95
CA LEU A 87 -6.49 -1.52 4.82
C LEU A 87 -5.92 -0.11 5.01
N ASP A 88 -4.67 0.07 4.63
CA ASP A 88 -4.10 1.40 4.45
C ASP A 88 -4.29 1.91 3.01
N LEU A 89 -4.77 3.15 2.90
CA LEU A 89 -4.59 3.97 1.70
C LEU A 89 -3.43 4.94 1.93
N VAL A 90 -2.70 5.21 0.87
CA VAL A 90 -1.67 6.25 0.85
C VAL A 90 -2.13 7.34 -0.11
N GLY A 91 -1.89 8.59 0.27
CA GLY A 91 -2.23 9.72 -0.59
C GLY A 91 -1.26 10.87 -0.50
N GLU A 92 -1.42 11.80 -1.43
CA GLU A 92 -0.73 13.08 -1.46
C GLU A 92 -1.78 14.18 -1.41
N SER A 93 -1.61 15.14 -0.50
CA SER A 93 -2.55 16.24 -0.37
C SER A 93 -2.55 17.13 -1.62
N ILE A 94 -3.71 17.72 -1.89
CA ILE A 94 -3.94 18.67 -2.97
C ILE A 94 -4.26 20.02 -2.32
N GLY A 95 -3.49 21.04 -2.65
CA GLY A 95 -3.65 22.40 -2.12
C GLY A 95 -2.30 23.06 -1.89
N ASP A 96 -2.29 24.11 -1.07
CA ASP A 96 -1.09 24.91 -0.81
C ASP A 96 -0.08 24.19 0.10
N GLU A 97 -0.58 23.33 1.00
CA GLU A 97 0.24 22.53 1.91
C GLU A 97 0.34 21.08 1.40
N ILE A 98 1.50 20.74 0.83
CA ILE A 98 1.77 19.41 0.27
C ILE A 98 2.34 18.47 1.34
N PHE A 99 1.66 17.37 1.59
CA PHE A 99 2.06 16.33 2.54
C PHE A 99 1.54 14.96 2.11
N LYS A 100 2.18 13.91 2.62
CA LYS A 100 1.71 12.53 2.43
C LYS A 100 0.70 12.17 3.50
N VAL A 101 -0.27 11.33 3.18
CA VAL A 101 -1.23 10.83 4.15
C VAL A 101 -1.29 9.30 4.11
N VAL A 102 -1.42 8.68 5.28
CA VAL A 102 -1.77 7.26 5.40
C VAL A 102 -3.11 7.16 6.11
N LEU A 103 -4.13 6.72 5.38
CA LEU A 103 -5.47 6.49 5.90
C LEU A 103 -5.61 5.02 6.29
N THR A 104 -5.96 4.72 7.54
CA THR A 104 -6.30 3.35 7.94
C THR A 104 -7.81 3.19 7.96
N ILE A 105 -8.34 2.36 7.05
CA ILE A 105 -9.77 2.07 6.91
C ILE A 105 -10.05 0.66 7.40
N ASP A 106 -11.12 0.49 8.15
CA ASP A 106 -11.62 -0.84 8.47
C ASP A 106 -12.47 -1.36 7.29
N ARG A 107 -12.14 -2.57 6.81
CA ARG A 107 -12.74 -3.14 5.60
C ARG A 107 -14.24 -3.36 5.73
N ASP A 108 -14.74 -3.57 6.95
CA ASP A 108 -16.17 -3.79 7.20
C ASP A 108 -17.00 -2.52 6.95
N TYR A 109 -16.34 -1.36 6.84
CA TYR A 109 -16.97 -0.07 6.54
C TYR A 109 -16.80 0.36 5.08
N LEU A 110 -16.21 -0.48 4.22
CA LEU A 110 -16.08 -0.22 2.80
C LEU A 110 -17.26 -0.80 2.02
N ASN A 111 -17.97 0.05 1.29
CA ASN A 111 -19.04 -0.40 0.38
C ASN A 111 -18.49 -1.20 -0.81
N ASP A 112 -17.29 -0.84 -1.30
CA ASP A 112 -16.53 -1.59 -2.30
C ASP A 112 -15.22 -2.11 -1.67
N PRO A 113 -15.11 -3.42 -1.39
CA PRO A 113 -13.88 -4.01 -0.85
C PRO A 113 -12.69 -3.94 -1.81
N SER A 114 -12.94 -3.79 -3.12
CA SER A 114 -11.89 -3.72 -4.14
C SER A 114 -11.22 -2.36 -4.19
N LEU A 115 -11.89 -1.30 -3.71
CA LEU A 115 -11.44 0.09 -3.74
C LEU A 115 -11.04 0.56 -5.14
N SER A 116 -11.61 -0.05 -6.17
CA SER A 116 -11.34 0.31 -7.55
C SER A 116 -11.76 1.74 -7.84
N ASP A 117 -12.81 2.22 -7.18
CA ASP A 117 -13.30 3.59 -7.33
C ASP A 117 -12.40 4.64 -6.65
N ILE A 118 -11.56 4.23 -5.69
CA ILE A 118 -10.67 5.14 -4.94
C ILE A 118 -9.30 5.27 -5.61
N ALA A 119 -8.89 4.28 -6.41
CA ALA A 119 -7.58 4.25 -7.03
C ALA A 119 -7.37 5.45 -7.98
N ASP A 120 -6.35 6.27 -7.68
CA ASP A 120 -5.92 7.45 -8.44
C ASP A 120 -6.97 8.58 -8.56
N GLY A 121 -8.02 8.53 -7.73
CA GLY A 121 -9.01 9.60 -7.65
C GLY A 121 -8.62 10.71 -6.69
N GLU A 122 -9.17 11.90 -6.93
CA GLU A 122 -9.09 13.04 -6.01
C GLU A 122 -10.28 13.03 -5.06
N PHE A 123 -10.03 13.03 -3.76
CA PHE A 123 -11.07 12.96 -2.75
C PHE A 123 -10.89 14.01 -1.66
N PHE A 124 -12.00 14.48 -1.12
CA PHE A 124 -12.04 15.10 0.18
C PHE A 124 -12.07 14.03 1.26
N VAL A 125 -11.22 14.21 2.27
CA VAL A 125 -11.08 13.30 3.41
C VAL A 125 -11.36 14.09 4.68
N LEU A 126 -12.43 13.72 5.37
CA LEU A 126 -12.68 14.14 6.75
C LEU A 126 -12.20 13.01 7.66
N GLY A 127 -11.29 13.31 8.58
CA GLY A 127 -10.74 12.29 9.46
C GLY A 127 -10.19 12.84 10.76
N LYS A 128 -9.70 11.92 11.60
CA LYS A 128 -9.05 12.22 12.86
C LYS A 128 -7.56 11.90 12.78
N THR A 129 -6.72 12.88 13.10
CA THR A 129 -5.26 12.70 13.13
C THR A 129 -4.87 11.73 14.23
N ILE A 130 -4.11 10.70 13.89
CA ILE A 130 -3.57 9.72 14.83
C ILE A 130 -2.12 10.03 15.13
N LYS A 131 -1.35 10.35 14.09
CA LYS A 131 0.07 10.68 14.23
C LYS A 131 0.48 11.71 13.19
N ASN A 132 1.37 12.60 13.59
CA ASN A 132 2.00 13.59 12.73
C ASN A 132 3.50 13.24 12.62
N ILE A 133 3.98 13.09 11.39
CA ILE A 133 5.36 12.76 11.05
C ILE A 133 6.00 14.00 10.45
N SER A 134 6.56 14.83 11.31
CA SER A 134 7.09 16.16 10.96
C SER A 134 8.50 16.10 10.35
N SER A 135 9.25 15.03 10.62
CA SER A 135 10.68 14.89 10.27
C SER A 135 10.90 13.71 9.31
N GLN A 136 11.95 13.81 8.48
CA GLN A 136 12.38 12.70 7.61
C GLN A 136 12.98 11.52 8.39
N ASN A 137 13.31 11.71 9.67
CA ASN A 137 13.87 10.63 10.52
C ASN A 137 12.78 9.71 11.09
N GLU A 138 11.51 10.07 10.94
CA GLU A 138 10.38 9.23 11.30
C GLU A 138 9.63 8.81 10.04
N ALA A 139 9.07 7.60 10.06
CA ALA A 139 8.29 7.07 8.96
C ALA A 139 7.09 6.25 9.45
N ILE A 140 6.05 6.20 8.63
CA ILE A 140 4.91 5.31 8.81
C ILE A 140 5.23 4.00 8.10
N ASN A 141 5.39 2.91 8.85
CA ASN A 141 5.57 1.58 8.28
C ASN A 141 4.23 1.09 7.67
N LEU A 142 4.22 0.84 6.37
CA LEU A 142 3.05 0.38 5.62
C LEU A 142 2.75 -1.11 5.84
N LEU A 143 3.69 -1.86 6.42
CA LEU A 143 3.52 -3.27 6.78
C LEU A 143 3.02 -3.46 8.22
N ARG A 144 2.86 -2.38 9.01
CA ARG A 144 2.53 -2.42 10.45
C ARG A 144 1.20 -3.11 10.79
N LYS A 145 0.31 -3.22 9.82
CA LYS A 145 -1.01 -3.87 9.93
C LYS A 145 -1.08 -5.22 9.22
N THR A 146 0.06 -5.73 8.77
CA THR A 146 0.19 -7.02 8.08
C THR A 146 0.91 -8.02 8.99
N SER A 147 0.85 -9.32 8.70
CA SER A 147 1.65 -10.31 9.46
C SER A 147 3.16 -10.11 9.30
N LEU A 148 3.59 -9.32 8.30
CA LEU A 148 4.99 -8.95 8.11
C LEU A 148 5.49 -7.87 9.08
N SER A 149 4.62 -7.27 9.92
CA SER A 149 5.04 -6.27 10.92
C SER A 149 6.07 -6.81 11.92
N ASN A 150 6.10 -8.13 12.13
CA ASN A 150 6.97 -8.82 13.09
C ASN A 150 8.21 -9.45 12.44
N VAL A 151 8.36 -9.32 11.12
CA VAL A 151 9.49 -9.87 10.38
C VAL A 151 10.65 -8.87 10.42
N SER A 152 11.89 -9.34 10.56
CA SER A 152 13.05 -8.45 10.59
C SER A 152 13.27 -7.77 9.24
N GLN A 153 13.75 -6.52 9.25
CA GLN A 153 14.01 -5.77 8.03
C GLN A 153 14.96 -6.54 7.08
N THR A 154 16.00 -7.18 7.63
CA THR A 154 16.95 -8.00 6.86
C THR A 154 16.28 -9.15 6.10
N MET A 155 15.26 -9.77 6.70
CA MET A 155 14.51 -10.85 6.07
C MET A 155 13.55 -10.31 5.00
N LEU A 156 12.92 -9.16 5.25
CA LEU A 156 12.10 -8.46 4.26
C LEU A 156 12.93 -8.06 3.03
N ASP A 157 14.12 -7.47 3.24
CA ASP A 157 15.02 -7.07 2.15
C ASP A 157 15.48 -8.29 1.33
N SER A 158 15.73 -9.43 1.98
CA SER A 158 16.09 -10.68 1.31
C SER A 158 14.94 -11.22 0.46
N ILE A 159 13.71 -11.16 0.98
CA ILE A 159 12.50 -11.56 0.25
C ILE A 159 12.29 -10.64 -0.96
N PHE A 160 12.37 -9.32 -0.77
CA PHE A 160 12.13 -8.34 -1.83
C PHE A 160 13.22 -8.30 -2.91
N SER A 161 14.49 -8.44 -2.53
CA SER A 161 15.60 -8.56 -3.49
C SER A 161 15.53 -9.84 -4.32
N GLY A 162 15.03 -10.94 -3.75
CA GLY A 162 14.70 -12.15 -4.49
C GLY A 162 13.71 -11.90 -5.62
N PHE A 163 12.76 -10.98 -5.45
CA PHE A 163 11.78 -10.61 -6.48
C PHE A 163 12.31 -9.64 -7.54
N GLN A 164 13.14 -8.67 -7.15
CA GLN A 164 13.76 -7.74 -8.11
C GLN A 164 14.63 -8.47 -9.14
N ASN A 165 15.31 -9.55 -8.73
CA ASN A 165 16.08 -10.39 -9.64
C ASN A 165 15.21 -11.13 -10.68
N LEU A 166 13.92 -11.37 -10.40
CA LEU A 166 12.97 -11.98 -11.33
C LEU A 166 12.37 -10.96 -12.32
N ALA A 167 12.44 -9.66 -12.02
CA ALA A 167 11.99 -8.57 -12.90
C ALA A 167 12.88 -8.40 -14.16
N GLN A 168 14.04 -9.06 -14.21
CA GLN A 168 14.99 -9.04 -15.34
C GLN A 168 14.43 -9.62 -16.66
N HIS A 169 13.15 -10.01 -16.72
CA HIS A 169 12.48 -10.56 -17.89
C HIS A 169 11.54 -9.55 -18.59
N GLY A 170 11.85 -8.24 -18.50
CA GLY A 170 11.11 -7.19 -19.22
C GLY A 170 10.03 -6.49 -18.39
N LEU A 171 10.03 -6.66 -17.08
CA LEU A 171 9.20 -5.87 -16.16
C LEU A 171 9.94 -4.60 -15.76
N LYS A 172 9.22 -3.48 -15.58
CA LYS A 172 9.83 -2.29 -14.97
C LYS A 172 10.28 -2.62 -13.55
N ASP A 173 11.47 -2.15 -13.20
CA ASP A 173 11.96 -2.23 -11.83
C ASP A 173 11.13 -1.23 -11.00
N VAL A 174 10.26 -1.75 -10.14
CA VAL A 174 9.41 -0.95 -9.25
C VAL A 174 9.88 -1.18 -7.84
N GLU A 175 10.34 -0.12 -7.19
CA GLU A 175 10.74 -0.16 -5.79
C GLU A 175 9.53 -0.43 -4.89
N ILE A 176 9.63 -1.44 -4.03
CA ILE A 176 8.59 -1.76 -3.06
C ILE A 176 8.68 -0.74 -1.93
N THR A 177 7.81 0.28 -1.97
CA THR A 177 7.71 1.29 -0.92
C THR A 177 7.04 0.70 0.32
N THR A 178 7.80 0.47 1.39
CA THR A 178 7.30 -0.08 2.67
C THR A 178 7.12 0.96 3.76
N SER A 179 7.56 2.19 3.54
CA SER A 179 7.48 3.27 4.53
C SER A 179 7.20 4.62 3.91
N ILE A 180 6.53 5.49 4.67
CA ILE A 180 6.22 6.88 4.29
C ILE A 180 6.93 7.82 5.25
N THR A 181 7.95 8.52 4.77
CA THR A 181 8.69 9.55 5.51
C THR A 181 7.94 10.88 5.57
N GLY A 182 8.28 11.71 6.56
CA GLY A 182 7.70 13.05 6.71
C GLY A 182 8.06 14.03 5.58
N PRO A 183 7.24 15.07 5.32
CA PRO A 183 6.05 15.45 6.08
C PRO A 183 4.84 14.56 5.76
N ALA A 184 4.28 13.92 6.79
CA ALA A 184 3.15 13.01 6.62
C ALA A 184 2.18 12.97 7.80
N LEU A 185 0.92 12.69 7.53
CA LEU A 185 -0.13 12.48 8.53
C LEU A 185 -0.64 11.04 8.48
N GLN A 186 -0.83 10.44 9.64
CA GLN A 186 -1.60 9.21 9.79
C GLN A 186 -3.00 9.56 10.28
N VAL A 187 -4.03 9.12 9.58
CA VAL A 187 -5.41 9.56 9.82
C VAL A 187 -6.35 8.35 9.84
N ILE A 188 -7.32 8.36 10.75
CA ILE A 188 -8.49 7.47 10.65
C ILE A 188 -9.58 8.28 9.93
N PRO A 189 -9.98 7.91 8.70
CA PRO A 189 -11.01 8.62 7.98
C PRO A 189 -12.38 8.35 8.62
N ILE A 190 -13.20 9.39 8.62
CA ILE A 190 -14.63 9.37 8.98
C ILE A 190 -15.47 9.39 7.71
N ALA A 191 -15.03 10.16 6.70
CA ALA A 191 -15.65 10.20 5.38
C ALA A 191 -14.60 10.44 4.29
N ILE A 192 -14.81 9.79 3.15
CA ILE A 192 -14.06 10.00 1.90
C ILE A 192 -15.11 10.21 0.80
N TYR A 193 -15.02 11.31 0.06
CA TYR A 193 -16.00 11.67 -0.96
C TYR A 193 -15.39 12.54 -2.05
N ALA A 194 -15.96 12.50 -3.25
CA ALA A 194 -15.57 13.31 -4.40
C ALA A 194 -16.33 14.63 -4.44
#